data_AF-A0A954NI17-F1
#
_entry.id   AF-A0A954NI17-F1
#
_cell.length_a   1.000
_cell.length_b   1.000
_cell.length_c   1.000
_cell.angle_alpha   90.00
_cell.angle_beta   90.00
_cell.angle_gamma   90.00
#
_symmetry.space_group_name_H-M   'P 1'
#
loop_
_entity.id
_entity.type
_entity.pdbx_description
1 polymer ?
#
loop_
_entity_poly.entity_id
_entity_poly.type
_entity_poly.pdbx_seq_one_letter_code
_entity_poly.pdbx_strand_id
1 'polypeptide(L)'
;MISQLCCPSGGALDADAALNYNSYYASENRLAHGFSERHQRTITEVATGEVTLQTGTGIKYPFRALDTGTGYYSPPFGSTSKLQKTGSGWQETTEEFWVYDYDTTGRVINMSAPGGATWTVSYAGSSQRITSIESPVGRRTSYSYDGSSNLSKITDAGGRETLISIDGNGDLV
;
A
#
# COMPACT_ATOMS: atom_id res chain seq x y z
N MET A 1 -11.98 7.76 -18.96
CA MET A 1 -11.82 9.20 -18.63
C MET A 1 -10.98 9.26 -17.37
N ILE A 2 -9.94 10.09 -17.31
CA ILE A 2 -9.13 10.26 -16.09
C ILE A 2 -9.76 11.42 -15.32
N SER A 3 -10.36 11.13 -14.16
CA SER A 3 -10.84 12.17 -13.24
C SER A 3 -9.97 12.13 -12.00
N GLN A 4 -9.32 13.26 -11.70
CA GLN A 4 -8.49 13.44 -10.51
C GLN A 4 -9.34 14.17 -9.48
N LEU A 5 -9.82 13.45 -8.48
CA LEU A 5 -10.44 14.05 -7.30
C LEU A 5 -9.34 14.19 -6.25
N CYS A 6 -8.73 15.37 -6.21
CA CYS A 6 -7.87 15.74 -5.11
C CYS A 6 -8.78 15.94 -3.89
N CYS A 7 -8.81 14.97 -2.96
CA CYS A 7 -9.34 15.27 -1.64
C CYS A 7 -8.42 16.36 -1.05
N PRO A 8 -8.96 17.46 -0.52
CA PRO A 8 -8.12 18.51 0.01
C PRO A 8 -7.23 17.89 1.10
N SER A 9 -5.91 18.00 0.96
CA SER A 9 -4.99 17.53 2.00
C SER A 9 -5.23 18.33 3.28
N GLY A 10 -5.18 17.67 4.44
CA GLY A 10 -5.23 18.36 5.73
C GLY A 10 -3.93 19.08 6.07
N GLY A 11 -2.85 18.81 5.31
CA GLY A 11 -1.50 19.33 5.50
C GLY A 11 -0.47 18.58 4.64
N ALA A 12 0.76 19.09 4.59
CA ALA A 12 1.85 18.60 3.71
C ALA A 12 2.38 17.18 4.04
N LEU A 13 2.02 16.64 5.21
CA LEU A 13 2.45 15.31 5.67
C LEU A 13 1.28 14.32 5.78
N ASP A 14 0.06 14.79 5.56
CA ASP A 14 -1.11 13.93 5.58
C ASP A 14 -1.07 13.00 4.38
N ALA A 15 -1.62 11.80 4.53
CA ALA A 15 -1.73 10.88 3.40
C ALA A 15 -2.54 11.58 2.30
N ASP A 16 -1.90 11.77 1.14
CA ASP A 16 -2.54 12.36 -0.02
C ASP A 16 -3.64 11.40 -0.49
N ALA A 17 -4.89 11.73 -0.16
CA ALA A 17 -6.07 11.03 -0.67
C ALA A 17 -6.37 11.54 -2.09
N ALA A 18 -5.37 11.51 -2.97
CA ALA A 18 -5.56 11.75 -4.38
C ALA A 18 -6.29 10.52 -4.96
N LEU A 19 -7.56 10.74 -5.33
CA LEU A 19 -8.39 9.73 -5.96
C LEU A 19 -8.24 9.90 -7.48
N ASN A 20 -7.46 9.01 -8.08
CA ASN A 20 -7.46 8.84 -9.53
C ASN A 20 -8.42 7.69 -9.87
N TYR A 21 -9.13 7.80 -11.00
CA TYR A 21 -10.00 6.77 -11.55
C TYR A 21 -9.61 6.54 -13.01
N ASN A 22 -9.37 5.28 -13.40
CA ASN A 22 -8.96 4.89 -14.75
C ASN A 22 -9.69 3.62 -15.20
N SER A 23 -10.72 3.78 -16.03
CA SER A 23 -11.63 2.74 -16.49
C SER A 23 -11.04 1.63 -17.40
N TYR A 24 -9.72 1.58 -17.67
CA TYR A 24 -9.14 0.67 -18.68
C TYR A 24 -8.48 -0.62 -18.15
N TYR A 25 -8.18 -0.77 -16.85
CA TYR A 25 -7.42 -1.93 -16.33
C TYR A 25 -8.09 -2.63 -15.15
N ALA A 26 -9.08 -3.48 -15.39
CA ALA A 26 -9.65 -4.33 -14.34
C ALA A 26 -8.57 -5.28 -13.78
N SER A 27 -7.85 -4.84 -12.74
CA SER A 27 -6.97 -5.68 -11.95
C SER A 27 -7.59 -5.87 -10.57
N GLU A 28 -7.49 -7.10 -10.03
CA GLU A 28 -8.20 -7.57 -8.83
C GLU A 28 -7.77 -6.89 -7.50
N ASN A 29 -7.24 -5.67 -7.53
CA ASN A 29 -6.94 -4.89 -6.34
C ASN A 29 -8.01 -3.81 -6.16
N ARG A 30 -8.96 -4.12 -5.26
CA ARG A 30 -10.15 -3.33 -4.88
C ARG A 30 -9.84 -2.08 -4.04
N LEU A 31 -8.96 -1.27 -4.57
CA LEU A 31 -8.90 0.16 -4.37
C LEU A 31 -8.67 0.69 -5.79
N ALA A 32 -9.75 1.16 -6.42
CA ALA A 32 -9.82 1.82 -7.73
C ALA A 32 -8.51 2.43 -8.29
N HIS A 33 -8.38 2.35 -9.60
CA HIS A 33 -7.16 2.63 -10.35
C HIS A 33 -6.48 3.97 -10.05
N GLY A 34 -5.22 3.93 -9.62
CA GLY A 34 -4.38 5.14 -9.47
C GLY A 34 -4.38 5.76 -8.08
N PHE A 35 -4.81 5.02 -7.06
CA PHE A 35 -4.52 5.34 -5.66
C PHE A 35 -3.03 5.19 -5.35
N SER A 36 -2.53 6.06 -4.47
CA SER A 36 -1.12 6.27 -4.16
C SER A 36 -0.26 4.99 -4.19
N GLU A 37 0.72 5.03 -5.07
CA GLU A 37 1.56 3.92 -5.54
C GLU A 37 2.51 3.33 -4.46
N ARG A 38 2.51 3.86 -3.23
CA ARG A 38 3.47 3.45 -2.18
C ARG A 38 2.98 2.35 -1.24
N HIS A 39 1.68 2.30 -0.93
CA HIS A 39 1.13 1.33 0.03
C HIS A 39 0.48 0.10 -0.61
N GLN A 40 0.44 0.02 -1.95
CA GLN A 40 -0.02 -1.18 -2.67
C GLN A 40 1.10 -2.22 -2.88
N ARG A 41 2.27 -2.03 -2.24
CA ARG A 41 3.34 -3.02 -2.27
C ARG A 41 2.92 -4.24 -1.47
N THR A 42 3.25 -5.43 -1.97
CA THR A 42 2.97 -6.68 -1.26
C THR A 42 4.12 -7.66 -1.39
N ILE A 43 4.28 -8.50 -0.37
CA ILE A 43 5.13 -9.69 -0.42
C ILE A 43 4.23 -10.91 -0.56
N THR A 44 4.59 -11.83 -1.43
CA THR A 44 3.94 -13.15 -1.53
C THR A 44 5.00 -14.22 -1.41
N GLU A 45 4.94 -15.03 -0.37
CA GLU A 45 5.81 -16.21 -0.23
C GLU A 45 5.30 -17.30 -1.19
N VAL A 46 6.14 -17.68 -2.16
CA VAL A 46 5.80 -18.64 -3.21
C VAL A 46 6.28 -20.03 -2.82
N ALA A 47 7.43 -20.11 -2.15
CA ALA A 47 7.96 -21.31 -1.53
C ALA A 47 8.93 -20.91 -0.41
N THR A 48 9.36 -21.88 0.40
CA THR A 48 10.39 -21.64 1.42
C THR A 48 11.65 -21.04 0.79
N GLY A 49 12.00 -19.81 1.18
CA GLY A 49 13.18 -19.11 0.65
C GLY A 49 12.97 -18.44 -0.72
N GLU A 50 11.74 -18.40 -1.23
CA GLU A 50 11.37 -17.70 -2.47
C GLU A 50 10.13 -16.84 -2.24
N VAL A 51 10.27 -15.54 -2.47
CA VAL A 51 9.21 -14.55 -2.27
C VAL A 51 9.11 -13.63 -3.48
N THR A 52 7.90 -13.21 -3.83
CA THR A 52 7.67 -12.18 -4.85
C THR A 52 7.35 -10.87 -4.16
N LEU A 53 8.16 -9.84 -4.42
CA LEU A 53 7.82 -8.45 -4.12
C LEU A 53 7.04 -7.90 -5.30
N GLN A 54 5.80 -7.48 -5.06
CA GLN A 54 5.04 -6.65 -5.98
C GLN A 54 5.17 -5.20 -5.53
N THR A 55 5.71 -4.34 -6.38
CA THR A 55 5.74 -2.89 -6.16
C THR A 55 4.34 -2.30 -6.32
N GLY A 56 4.10 -1.08 -5.82
CA GLY A 56 2.78 -0.46 -5.97
C GLY A 56 2.45 0.03 -7.39
N THR A 57 3.40 -0.01 -8.32
CA THR A 57 3.14 0.10 -9.77
C THR A 57 2.77 -1.24 -10.40
N GLY A 58 2.73 -2.33 -9.63
CA GLY A 58 2.39 -3.68 -10.08
C GLY A 58 3.56 -4.50 -10.62
N ILE A 59 4.76 -3.92 -10.77
CA ILE A 59 5.97 -4.65 -11.17
C ILE A 59 6.31 -5.69 -10.11
N LYS A 60 6.63 -6.92 -10.55
CA LYS A 60 6.95 -8.06 -9.68
C LYS A 60 8.43 -8.43 -9.76
N TYR A 61 9.05 -8.60 -8.61
CA TYR A 61 10.44 -9.01 -8.46
C TYR A 61 10.52 -10.31 -7.64
N PRO A 62 11.00 -11.41 -8.24
CA PRO A 62 11.19 -12.67 -7.52
C PRO A 62 12.50 -12.67 -6.73
N PHE A 63 12.42 -12.53 -5.41
CA PHE A 63 13.56 -12.64 -4.50
C PHE A 63 13.78 -14.10 -4.08
N ARG A 64 15.03 -14.54 -4.09
CA ARG A 64 15.43 -15.94 -3.84
C ARG A 64 16.67 -15.99 -2.95
N ALA A 65 17.06 -17.20 -2.58
CA ALA A 65 18.28 -17.48 -1.82
C ALA A 65 18.34 -16.68 -0.51
N LEU A 66 17.41 -16.99 0.39
CA LEU A 66 17.41 -16.46 1.76
C LEU A 66 18.68 -16.91 2.49
N ASP A 67 19.49 -15.95 2.94
CA ASP A 67 20.54 -16.16 3.91
C ASP A 67 19.89 -16.30 5.29
N THR A 68 19.94 -17.50 5.87
CA THR A 68 19.33 -17.79 7.17
C THR A 68 20.11 -17.20 8.35
N GLY A 69 21.37 -16.78 8.16
CA GLY A 69 22.16 -16.12 9.19
C GLY A 69 21.83 -14.63 9.32
N THR A 70 21.52 -13.96 8.22
CA THR A 70 21.24 -12.51 8.19
C THR A 70 19.77 -12.16 7.92
N GLY A 71 19.00 -13.10 7.36
CA GLY A 71 17.62 -12.91 6.93
C GLY A 71 17.47 -12.24 5.56
N TYR A 72 18.56 -11.87 4.88
CA TYR A 72 18.47 -11.18 3.58
C TYR A 72 18.23 -12.15 2.42
N TYR A 73 17.41 -11.71 1.46
CA TYR A 73 17.26 -12.36 0.17
C TYR A 73 18.24 -11.75 -0.85
N SER A 74 18.65 -12.57 -1.82
CA SER A 74 19.40 -12.09 -2.98
C SER A 74 18.46 -11.32 -3.93
N PRO A 75 18.80 -10.08 -4.32
CA PRO A 75 17.97 -9.32 -5.25
C PRO A 75 18.01 -9.94 -6.65
N PRO A 76 16.86 -10.05 -7.33
CA PRO A 76 16.83 -10.46 -8.73
C PRO A 76 17.40 -9.36 -9.64
N PHE A 77 17.74 -9.74 -10.87
CA PHE A 77 18.11 -8.76 -11.90
C PHE A 77 16.99 -7.73 -12.11
N GLY A 78 17.36 -6.45 -12.18
CA GLY A 78 16.43 -5.35 -12.33
C GLY A 78 15.74 -4.90 -11.04
N SER A 79 16.00 -5.56 -9.90
CA SER A 79 15.69 -5.01 -8.58
C SER A 79 16.97 -4.57 -7.90
N THR A 80 16.91 -3.39 -7.32
CA THR A 80 17.98 -2.79 -6.54
C THR A 80 17.59 -2.65 -5.07
N SER A 81 16.37 -3.08 -4.73
CA SER A 81 15.85 -3.08 -3.38
C SER A 81 16.42 -4.26 -2.59
N LYS A 82 16.69 -4.04 -1.31
CA LYS A 82 17.10 -5.07 -0.37
C LYS A 82 15.85 -5.58 0.34
N LEU A 83 15.71 -6.90 0.43
CA LEU A 83 14.60 -7.53 1.12
C LEU A 83 15.13 -8.44 2.23
N GLN A 84 14.58 -8.32 3.43
CA GLN A 84 14.95 -9.09 4.60
C GLN A 84 13.71 -9.76 5.20
N LYS A 85 13.81 -11.04 5.57
CA LYS A 85 12.83 -11.71 6.43
C LYS A 85 13.09 -11.32 7.89
N THR A 86 12.05 -10.91 8.59
CA THR A 86 12.10 -10.54 10.01
C THR A 86 11.20 -11.47 10.84
N GLY A 87 11.28 -11.40 12.17
CA GLY A 87 10.38 -12.16 13.04
C GLY A 87 8.90 -11.76 12.92
N SER A 88 8.63 -10.57 12.38
CA SER A 88 7.29 -9.99 12.22
C SER A 88 6.79 -9.95 10.77
N GLY A 89 7.55 -10.51 9.81
CA GLY A 89 7.22 -10.51 8.38
C GLY A 89 8.45 -10.22 7.53
N TRP A 90 8.44 -9.10 6.82
CA TRP A 90 9.54 -8.68 5.95
C TRP A 90 9.85 -7.21 6.10
N GLN A 91 11.08 -6.82 5.76
CA GLN A 91 11.48 -5.43 5.61
C GLN A 91 12.13 -5.25 4.24
N GLU A 92 11.68 -4.23 3.51
CA GLU A 92 12.29 -3.80 2.26
C GLU A 92 12.99 -2.46 2.46
N THR A 93 14.19 -2.31 1.89
CA THR A 93 14.85 -1.01 1.74
C THR A 93 15.09 -0.74 0.25
N THR A 94 14.51 0.35 -0.26
CA THR A 94 14.69 0.75 -1.66
C THR A 94 16.03 1.46 -1.89
N GLU A 95 16.42 1.66 -3.15
CA GLU A 95 17.58 2.50 -3.50
C GLU A 95 17.48 3.94 -3.01
N GLU A 96 16.25 4.46 -2.94
CA GLU A 96 15.96 5.80 -2.44
C GLU A 96 15.93 5.87 -0.91
N PHE A 97 16.35 4.80 -0.22
CA PHE A 97 16.35 4.66 1.24
C PHE A 97 14.96 4.72 1.91
N TRP A 98 13.89 4.46 1.15
CA TRP A 98 12.61 4.18 1.77
C TRP A 98 12.63 2.80 2.41
N VAL A 99 12.06 2.71 3.60
CA VAL A 99 11.90 1.44 4.32
C VAL A 99 10.44 1.09 4.39
N TYR A 100 10.10 -0.14 3.99
CA TYR A 100 8.76 -0.70 4.09
C TYR A 100 8.79 -1.91 5.00
N ASP A 101 7.99 -1.90 6.06
CA ASP A 101 7.78 -3.06 6.91
C ASP A 101 6.49 -3.76 6.52
N TYR A 102 6.56 -5.07 6.38
CA TYR A 102 5.46 -5.93 5.99
C TYR A 102 5.11 -6.88 7.14
N ASP A 103 3.83 -7.15 7.34
CA ASP A 103 3.37 -8.19 8.24
C ASP A 103 3.65 -9.60 7.68
N THR A 104 3.34 -10.63 8.47
CA THR A 104 3.52 -12.04 8.08
C THR A 104 2.63 -12.49 6.92
N THR A 105 1.63 -11.70 6.55
CA THR A 105 0.79 -11.93 5.37
C THR A 105 1.27 -11.13 4.15
N GLY A 106 2.39 -10.41 4.28
CA GLY A 106 3.01 -9.64 3.21
C GLY A 106 2.35 -8.30 2.92
N ARG A 107 1.61 -7.74 3.89
CA ARG A 107 0.97 -6.42 3.78
C ARG A 107 1.84 -5.34 4.40
N VAL A 108 1.98 -4.19 3.74
CA VAL A 108 2.72 -3.04 4.28
C VAL A 108 2.04 -2.53 5.54
N ILE A 109 2.72 -2.55 6.68
CA ILE A 109 2.23 -2.00 7.94
C ILE A 109 2.92 -0.69 8.31
N ASN A 110 4.14 -0.45 7.83
CA ASN A 110 4.82 0.84 7.98
C ASN A 110 5.56 1.23 6.70
N MET A 111 5.61 2.53 6.45
CA MET A 111 6.41 3.15 5.39
C MET A 111 7.24 4.26 6.01
N SER A 112 8.56 4.21 5.89
CA SER A 112 9.45 5.21 6.46
C SER A 112 10.26 5.89 5.36
N ALA A 113 10.19 7.20 5.32
CA ALA A 113 11.02 8.01 4.44
C ALA A 113 12.47 8.05 4.96
N PRO A 114 13.44 8.39 4.10
CA PRO A 114 14.85 8.56 4.51
C PRO A 114 15.05 9.59 5.63
N GLY A 115 14.15 10.58 5.72
CA GLY A 115 14.13 11.59 6.77
C GLY A 115 13.53 11.13 8.11
N GLY A 116 13.16 9.86 8.25
CA GLY A 116 12.59 9.28 9.48
C GLY A 116 11.09 9.53 9.68
N ALA A 117 10.43 10.21 8.75
CA ALA A 117 8.98 10.32 8.73
C ALA A 117 8.36 8.95 8.44
N THR A 118 7.53 8.44 9.36
CA THR A 118 6.89 7.12 9.24
C THR A 118 5.37 7.23 9.15
N TRP A 119 4.77 6.51 8.20
CA TRP A 119 3.34 6.29 8.09
C TRP A 119 3.00 4.86 8.49
N THR A 120 1.91 4.70 9.24
CA THR A 120 1.41 3.40 9.67
C THR A 120 0.12 3.06 8.93
N VAL A 121 0.03 1.84 8.43
CA VAL A 121 -1.11 1.35 7.64
C VAL A 121 -1.86 0.29 8.44
N SER A 122 -3.18 0.44 8.53
CA SER A 122 -4.07 -0.50 9.22
C SER A 122 -5.00 -1.18 8.23
N TYR A 123 -5.36 -2.43 8.52
CA TYR A 123 -6.19 -3.26 7.64
C TYR A 123 -7.44 -3.81 8.33
N ALA A 124 -8.46 -4.13 7.54
CA ALA A 124 -9.66 -4.82 8.01
C ALA A 124 -9.39 -6.32 8.18
N GLY A 125 -9.06 -6.75 9.40
CA GLY A 125 -8.87 -8.16 9.76
C GLY A 125 -7.81 -8.83 8.88
N SER A 126 -8.16 -9.96 8.27
CA SER A 126 -7.29 -10.73 7.35
C SER A 126 -7.35 -10.25 5.90
N SER A 127 -8.12 -9.20 5.58
CA SER A 127 -8.22 -8.70 4.20
C SER A 127 -7.07 -7.77 3.82
N GLN A 128 -6.84 -7.59 2.53
CA GLN A 128 -5.92 -6.58 1.97
C GLN A 128 -6.50 -5.15 1.99
N ARG A 129 -7.67 -4.94 2.62
CA ARG A 129 -8.36 -3.65 2.64
C ARG A 129 -7.81 -2.76 3.74
N ILE A 130 -7.27 -1.62 3.35
CA ILE A 130 -6.77 -0.59 4.27
C ILE A 130 -7.95 0.09 4.96
N THR A 131 -7.93 0.18 6.29
CA THR A 131 -8.94 0.89 7.08
C THR A 131 -8.49 2.28 7.49
N SER A 132 -7.17 2.46 7.67
CA SER A 132 -6.62 3.78 7.95
C SER A 132 -5.13 3.87 7.62
N ILE A 133 -4.69 5.09 7.35
CA ILE A 133 -3.28 5.47 7.28
C ILE A 133 -3.07 6.59 8.30
N GLU A 134 -2.10 6.40 9.18
CA GLU A 134 -1.67 7.39 10.15
C GLU A 134 -0.36 8.00 9.68
N SER A 135 -0.30 9.33 9.69
CA SER A 135 0.88 10.12 9.32
C SER A 135 1.87 10.21 10.49
N PRO A 136 3.12 10.64 10.24
CA PRO A 136 4.13 10.81 11.28
C PRO A 136 3.74 11.78 12.40
N VAL A 137 2.78 12.68 12.14
CA VAL A 137 2.29 13.68 13.08
C VAL A 137 1.00 13.26 13.79
N GLY A 138 0.63 11.98 13.72
CA GLY A 138 -0.55 11.41 14.39
C GLY A 138 -1.88 11.75 13.72
N ARG A 139 -1.84 12.33 12.52
CA ARG A 139 -3.04 12.62 11.72
C ARG A 139 -3.47 11.39 10.95
N ARG A 140 -4.76 11.03 11.03
CA ARG A 140 -5.30 9.79 10.48
C ARG A 140 -6.27 10.06 9.33
N THR A 141 -6.07 9.34 8.23
CA THR A 141 -7.06 9.20 7.15
C THR A 141 -7.71 7.82 7.26
N SER A 142 -9.03 7.76 7.23
CA SER A 142 -9.80 6.52 7.36
C SER A 142 -10.55 6.18 6.08
N TYR A 143 -10.69 4.89 5.81
CA TYR A 143 -11.35 4.35 4.62
C TYR A 143 -12.49 3.42 5.06
N SER A 144 -13.69 3.68 4.56
CA SER A 144 -14.87 2.86 4.80
C SER A 144 -15.32 2.18 3.52
N TYR A 145 -15.91 1.00 3.67
CA TYR A 145 -16.36 0.18 2.56
C TYR A 145 -17.85 -0.14 2.69
N ASP A 146 -18.52 -0.32 1.56
CA ASP A 146 -19.91 -0.78 1.52
C ASP A 146 -20.03 -2.31 1.70
N GLY A 147 -21.27 -2.81 1.72
CA GLY A 147 -21.55 -4.25 1.83
C GLY A 147 -21.03 -5.09 0.66
N SER A 148 -20.74 -4.45 -0.48
CA SER A 148 -20.13 -5.06 -1.66
C SER A 148 -18.59 -5.02 -1.63
N SER A 149 -17.99 -4.58 -0.52
CA SER A 149 -16.55 -4.40 -0.35
C SER A 149 -15.93 -3.39 -1.33
N ASN A 150 -16.69 -2.37 -1.72
CA ASN A 150 -16.21 -1.22 -2.48
C ASN A 150 -15.94 -0.04 -1.55
N LEU A 151 -14.95 0.79 -1.88
CA LEU A 151 -14.67 2.00 -1.10
C LEU A 151 -15.86 2.96 -1.20
N SER A 152 -16.45 3.31 -0.06
CA SER A 152 -17.66 4.14 0.01
C SER A 152 -17.42 5.50 0.65
N LYS A 153 -16.39 5.62 1.49
CA LYS A 153 -16.06 6.87 2.17
C LYS A 153 -14.59 6.97 2.51
N ILE A 154 -14.04 8.17 2.33
CA ILE A 154 -12.75 8.58 2.87
C ILE A 154 -13.02 9.68 3.89
N THR A 155 -12.46 9.56 5.10
CA THR A 155 -12.48 10.61 6.11
C THR A 155 -11.05 11.07 6.34
N ASP A 156 -10.77 12.35 6.09
CA ASP A 156 -9.45 12.92 6.31
C ASP A 156 -9.19 13.26 7.79
N ALA A 157 -7.95 13.68 8.09
CA ALA A 157 -7.55 14.03 9.44
C ALA A 157 -8.24 15.29 10.02
N GLY A 158 -8.82 16.13 9.16
CA GLY A 158 -9.66 17.27 9.55
C GLY A 158 -11.12 16.90 9.79
N GLY A 159 -11.49 15.62 9.62
CA GLY A 159 -12.86 15.15 9.73
C GLY A 159 -13.72 15.44 8.50
N ARG A 160 -13.13 15.89 7.38
CA ARG A 160 -13.86 16.06 6.13
C ARG A 160 -14.10 14.69 5.51
N GLU A 161 -15.30 14.52 4.97
CA GLU A 161 -15.71 13.26 4.36
C GLU A 161 -15.87 13.43 2.85
N THR A 162 -15.25 12.51 2.11
CA THR A 162 -15.47 12.31 0.68
C THR A 162 -16.27 11.02 0.52
N LEU A 163 -17.50 11.13 0.05
CA LEU A 163 -18.34 9.98 -0.27
C LEU A 163 -18.07 9.54 -1.70
N ILE A 164 -17.98 8.22 -1.87
CA ILE A 164 -17.74 7.60 -3.16
C ILE A 164 -18.92 6.67 -3.42
N SER A 165 -19.57 6.85 -4.56
CA SER A 165 -20.61 5.94 -5.03
C SER A 165 -20.07 5.20 -6.23
N ILE A 166 -20.29 3.89 -6.24
CA ILE A 166 -19.94 3.02 -7.35
C ILE A 166 -21.22 2.38 -7.86
N ASP A 167 -21.47 2.46 -9.16
CA ASP A 167 -22.63 1.84 -9.78
C ASP A 167 -22.49 0.31 -9.91
N GLY A 168 -23.53 -0.34 -10.42
CA GLY A 168 -23.56 -1.80 -10.60
C GLY A 168 -22.53 -2.34 -11.61
N ASN A 169 -21.89 -1.47 -12.41
CA ASN A 169 -20.85 -1.84 -13.36
C ASN A 169 -19.44 -1.65 -12.79
N GLY A 170 -19.32 -1.10 -11.57
CA GLY A 170 -18.04 -0.80 -10.95
C GLY A 170 -17.51 0.59 -11.28
N ASP A 171 -18.34 1.46 -11.87
CA ASP A 171 -17.95 2.82 -12.26
C ASP A 171 -18.30 3.84 -11.18
N LEU A 172 -17.46 4.86 -11.04
CA LEU A 172 -17.67 5.95 -10.07
C LEU A 172 -18.79 6.87 -10.58
N VAL A 173 -19.78 7.16 -9.72
CA VAL A 173 -20.97 7.95 -10.04
C VAL A 173 -21.22 9.10 -9.07
#